data_AF-A0A7C5GJ74-F1
#
_entry.id   AF-A0A7C5GJ74-F1
#
_cell.length_a   1.000
_cell.length_b   1.000
_cell.length_c   1.000
_cell.angle_alpha   90.00
_cell.angle_beta   90.00
_cell.angle_gamma   90.00
#
_symmetry.space_group_name_H-M   'P 1'
#
loop_
_entity.id
_entity.type
_entity.pdbx_description
1 polymer ?
#
loop_
_entity_poly.entity_id
_entity_poly.type
_entity_poly.pdbx_seq_one_letter_code
_entity_poly.pdbx_strand_id
1 'polypeptide(L)'
;MKRTAKHLLLGLPPIFASWWMVSNPALSADPAEILLRLPPLLLWTGLILLLFRRGLGHHAVAGYALFILTMLADQLNFGDTSPAIQLAYFSLATLALVPLLLLRAVTPPRLAWLHGTGALLLLLPLFLVPFFYIVHALEFGTEVTPDALYAVLQTNAGEALEFLRTQLPARSLAAAAALLLLVGALALGQQKSRHQGGAMLPLSAILLLASSVTWAVGSEPRIYSLTGDAIATYEEELSRFLALQERVRQAGFRPEATKSGEGETYVVVIGESLNRDHMSLYGYPRETTPQLDTLAKQGKLLVFREAFASHTHTMQTLSLALTEANQRNGLGYFDAPSLVNVLQAADFRVDWITNQARFGPWDNLVSVIARQADTLTSINHMVGREIRTSRHDDAV
;
A
#
# COMPACT_ATOMS: atom_id res chain seq x y z
N MET A 1 -58.71 -8.92 1.25
CA MET A 1 -58.17 -7.72 1.96
C MET A 1 -57.17 -8.03 3.10
N LYS A 2 -56.41 -9.14 3.08
CA LYS A 2 -55.43 -9.49 4.15
C LYS A 2 -54.10 -10.08 3.62
N ARG A 3 -53.54 -9.55 2.53
CA ARG A 3 -52.21 -10.00 2.02
C ARG A 3 -51.20 -8.90 1.68
N THR A 4 -51.52 -7.62 1.88
CA THR A 4 -50.67 -6.51 1.42
C THR A 4 -49.80 -5.86 2.50
N ALA A 5 -49.89 -6.29 3.76
CA ALA A 5 -49.14 -5.65 4.87
C ALA A 5 -47.77 -6.27 5.18
N LYS A 6 -47.45 -7.46 4.63
CA LYS A 6 -46.22 -8.19 4.99
C LYS A 6 -44.96 -7.80 4.18
N HIS A 7 -45.09 -6.89 3.20
CA HIS A 7 -43.96 -6.44 2.37
C HIS A 7 -43.49 -5.00 2.66
N LEU A 8 -44.17 -4.25 3.53
CA LEU A 8 -43.74 -2.88 3.87
C LEU A 8 -42.69 -2.81 5.00
N LEU A 9 -42.52 -3.85 5.80
CA LEU A 9 -41.67 -3.82 7.01
C LEU A 9 -40.24 -4.36 6.79
N LEU A 10 -39.88 -4.79 5.58
CA LEU A 10 -38.53 -5.28 5.23
C LEU A 10 -37.62 -4.21 4.60
N GLY A 11 -38.10 -2.96 4.46
CA GLY A 11 -37.37 -1.86 3.83
C GLY A 11 -36.75 -0.82 4.77
N LEU A 12 -36.87 -0.99 6.09
CA LEU A 12 -36.46 0.00 7.09
C LEU A 12 -35.03 -0.12 7.69
N PRO A 13 -34.15 -1.10 7.39
CA PRO A 13 -32.77 -1.06 7.91
C PRO A 13 -31.87 0.08 7.38
N PRO A 14 -31.90 0.49 6.09
CA PRO A 14 -30.88 1.40 5.57
C PRO A 14 -31.05 2.85 6.05
N ILE A 15 -32.24 3.27 6.50
CA ILE A 15 -32.52 4.66 6.89
C ILE A 15 -31.89 5.02 8.25
N PHE A 16 -31.69 4.05 9.15
CA PHE A 16 -31.18 4.31 10.50
C PHE A 16 -29.67 4.56 10.55
N ALA A 17 -28.87 3.85 9.75
CA ALA A 17 -27.42 4.05 9.69
C ALA A 17 -27.05 5.41 9.10
N SER A 18 -27.82 5.85 8.10
CA SER A 18 -27.70 7.17 7.48
C SER A 18 -28.15 8.30 8.40
N TRP A 19 -29.20 8.08 9.21
CA TRP A 19 -29.62 9.05 10.20
C TRP A 19 -28.56 9.28 11.27
N TRP A 20 -27.89 8.22 11.76
CA TRP A 20 -26.78 8.34 12.71
C TRP A 20 -25.60 9.18 12.19
N MET A 21 -25.25 9.06 10.90
CA MET A 21 -24.20 9.90 10.27
C MET A 21 -24.58 11.38 10.13
N VAL A 22 -25.88 11.68 10.03
CA VAL A 22 -26.41 13.04 9.94
C VAL A 22 -26.68 13.66 11.31
N SER A 23 -27.03 12.84 12.31
CA SER A 23 -27.52 13.30 13.61
C SER A 23 -26.50 13.17 14.74
N ASN A 24 -25.26 12.75 14.48
CA ASN A 24 -24.26 12.61 15.52
C ASN A 24 -23.85 14.00 16.05
N PRO A 25 -24.16 14.34 17.33
CA PRO A 25 -23.91 15.68 17.88
C PRO A 25 -22.42 16.05 17.97
N ALA A 26 -21.53 15.07 17.84
CA ALA A 26 -20.08 15.28 17.81
C ALA A 26 -19.56 15.80 16.45
N LEU A 27 -20.39 15.81 15.41
CA LEU A 27 -20.00 16.07 14.01
C LEU A 27 -20.51 17.40 13.42
N SER A 28 -21.28 18.18 14.19
CA SER A 28 -21.51 19.64 14.14
C SER A 28 -22.90 20.01 14.67
N ALA A 29 -23.00 21.17 15.34
CA ALA A 29 -24.26 21.69 15.88
C ALA A 29 -24.98 22.66 14.92
N ASP A 30 -24.47 22.84 13.70
CA ASP A 30 -24.99 23.82 12.74
C ASP A 30 -26.09 23.19 11.84
N PRO A 31 -27.33 23.69 11.90
CA PRO A 31 -28.42 23.26 11.03
C PRO A 31 -28.10 23.36 9.52
N ALA A 32 -27.24 24.29 9.11
CA ALA A 32 -26.85 24.47 7.72
C ALA A 32 -26.00 23.29 7.19
N GLU A 33 -25.14 22.72 8.02
CA GLU A 33 -24.35 21.55 7.64
C GLU A 33 -25.19 20.28 7.57
N ILE A 34 -26.19 20.13 8.45
CA ILE A 34 -27.15 19.02 8.40
C ILE A 34 -27.92 19.04 7.07
N LEU A 35 -28.35 20.23 6.61
CA LEU A 35 -29.05 20.39 5.33
C LEU A 35 -28.17 19.99 4.13
N LEU A 36 -26.87 20.24 4.19
CA LEU A 36 -25.91 19.87 3.15
C LEU A 36 -25.65 18.35 3.05
N ARG A 37 -25.97 17.57 4.09
CA ARG A 37 -25.83 16.10 4.13
C ARG A 37 -27.09 15.33 3.68
N LEU A 38 -28.22 16.01 3.51
CA LEU A 38 -29.49 15.42 3.07
C LEU A 38 -29.54 14.92 1.60
N PRO A 39 -28.89 15.58 0.61
CA PRO A 39 -29.04 15.20 -0.79
C PRO A 39 -28.63 13.76 -1.12
N PRO A 40 -27.47 13.23 -0.68
CA PRO A 40 -27.10 11.83 -0.92
C PRO A 40 -28.09 10.83 -0.33
N LEU A 41 -28.73 11.17 0.81
CA LEU A 41 -29.73 10.31 1.46
C LEU A 41 -31.04 10.25 0.69
N LEU A 42 -31.49 11.38 0.15
CA LEU A 42 -32.69 11.42 -0.69
C LEU A 42 -32.45 10.66 -2.00
N LEU A 43 -31.26 10.81 -2.60
CA LEU A 43 -30.86 10.07 -3.80
C LEU A 43 -30.85 8.55 -3.53
N TRP A 44 -30.24 8.11 -2.43
CA TRP A 44 -30.26 6.70 -2.02
C TRP A 44 -31.67 6.18 -1.77
N THR A 45 -32.51 6.95 -1.08
CA THR A 45 -33.90 6.55 -0.79
C THR A 45 -34.68 6.31 -2.08
N GLY A 46 -34.59 7.24 -3.04
CA GLY A 46 -35.22 7.09 -4.35
C GLY A 46 -34.70 5.89 -5.13
N LEU A 47 -33.37 5.72 -5.18
CA LEU A 47 -32.72 4.63 -5.91
C LEU A 47 -33.05 3.25 -5.31
N ILE A 48 -33.03 3.12 -3.98
CA ILE A 48 -33.39 1.90 -3.27
C ILE A 48 -34.85 1.53 -3.60
N LEU A 49 -35.79 2.47 -3.45
CA LEU A 49 -37.20 2.22 -3.76
C LEU A 49 -37.40 1.78 -5.22
N LEU A 50 -36.70 2.42 -6.17
CA LEU A 50 -36.75 2.07 -7.58
C LEU A 50 -36.24 0.64 -7.83
N LEU A 51 -35.06 0.31 -7.30
CA LEU A 51 -34.43 -1.01 -7.48
C LEU A 51 -35.27 -2.12 -6.82
N PHE A 52 -35.82 -1.89 -5.63
CA PHE A 52 -36.72 -2.84 -4.97
C PHE A 52 -38.01 -3.06 -5.75
N ARG A 53 -38.63 -2.01 -6.29
CA ARG A 53 -39.82 -2.13 -7.17
C ARG A 53 -39.54 -2.96 -8.42
N ARG A 54 -38.30 -2.91 -8.92
CA ARG A 54 -37.86 -3.74 -10.04
C ARG A 54 -37.38 -5.13 -9.64
N GLY A 55 -37.36 -5.50 -8.35
CA GLY A 55 -36.86 -6.81 -7.90
C GLY A 55 -35.34 -6.94 -7.93
N LEU A 56 -34.62 -5.81 -7.82
CA LEU A 56 -33.16 -5.70 -7.75
C LEU A 56 -32.70 -5.34 -6.34
N GLY A 57 -33.43 -5.76 -5.31
CA GLY A 57 -33.13 -5.42 -3.92
C GLY A 57 -31.69 -5.73 -3.50
N HIS A 58 -31.11 -6.83 -3.99
CA HIS A 58 -29.71 -7.17 -3.71
C HIS A 58 -28.69 -6.18 -4.32
N HIS A 59 -29.01 -5.55 -5.46
CA HIS A 59 -28.16 -4.50 -6.04
C HIS A 59 -28.25 -3.22 -5.20
N ALA A 60 -29.46 -2.88 -4.74
CA ALA A 60 -29.68 -1.74 -3.86
C ALA A 60 -28.91 -1.89 -2.54
N VAL A 61 -28.98 -3.07 -1.92
CA VAL A 61 -28.25 -3.36 -0.68
C VAL A 61 -26.74 -3.36 -0.92
N ALA A 62 -26.25 -3.94 -2.02
CA ALA A 62 -24.83 -3.95 -2.33
C ALA A 62 -24.26 -2.54 -2.53
N GLY A 63 -24.93 -1.70 -3.34
CA GLY A 63 -24.50 -0.32 -3.56
C GLY A 63 -24.54 0.51 -2.27
N TYR A 64 -25.63 0.40 -1.50
CA TYR A 64 -25.75 1.14 -0.25
C TYR A 64 -24.74 0.69 0.81
N ALA A 65 -24.49 -0.62 0.92
CA ALA A 65 -23.49 -1.16 1.84
C ALA A 65 -22.08 -0.69 1.47
N LEU A 66 -21.74 -0.65 0.17
CA LEU A 66 -20.47 -0.12 -0.30
C LEU A 66 -20.33 1.35 0.10
N PHE A 67 -21.35 2.16 -0.18
CA PHE A 67 -21.37 3.59 0.17
C PHE A 67 -21.14 3.84 1.67
N ILE A 68 -21.86 3.10 2.53
CA ILE A 68 -21.68 3.23 3.99
C ILE A 68 -20.28 2.80 4.42
N LEU A 69 -19.77 1.71 3.87
CA LEU A 69 -18.44 1.22 4.21
C LEU A 69 -17.35 2.22 3.80
N THR A 70 -17.44 2.79 2.60
CA THR A 70 -16.47 3.78 2.12
C THR A 70 -16.59 5.10 2.88
N MET A 71 -17.80 5.53 3.24
CA MET A 71 -18.01 6.72 4.06
C MET A 71 -17.42 6.56 5.48
N LEU A 72 -17.62 5.40 6.10
CA LEU A 72 -17.03 5.10 7.41
C LEU A 72 -15.50 5.07 7.34
N ALA A 73 -14.96 4.38 6.33
CA ALA A 73 -13.52 4.32 6.11
C ALA A 73 -12.92 5.72 5.91
N ASP A 74 -13.60 6.58 5.13
CA ASP A 74 -13.11 7.92 4.81
C ASP A 74 -13.13 8.82 6.05
N GLN A 75 -14.20 8.75 6.84
CA GLN A 75 -14.30 9.49 8.10
C GLN A 75 -13.20 9.11 9.10
N LEU A 76 -12.87 7.82 9.20
CA LEU A 76 -11.82 7.35 10.10
C LEU A 76 -10.41 7.76 9.68
N ASN A 77 -10.18 8.04 8.39
CA ASN A 77 -8.85 8.32 7.85
C ASN A 77 -8.63 9.79 7.47
N PHE A 78 -9.69 10.54 7.17
CA PHE A 78 -9.58 11.92 6.69
C PHE A 78 -10.47 12.90 7.46
N GLY A 79 -11.16 12.44 8.49
CA GLY A 79 -12.04 13.26 9.32
C GLY A 79 -13.34 13.65 8.60
N ASP A 80 -13.72 14.93 8.70
CA ASP A 80 -15.02 15.37 8.19
C ASP A 80 -15.17 15.18 6.68
N THR A 81 -16.39 14.82 6.30
CA THR A 81 -16.78 14.47 4.93
C THR A 81 -17.60 15.59 4.32
N SER A 82 -17.02 16.33 3.39
CA SER A 82 -17.74 17.36 2.66
C SER A 82 -18.88 16.76 1.82
N PRO A 83 -19.94 17.53 1.49
CA PRO A 83 -21.01 17.07 0.61
C PRO A 83 -20.52 16.58 -0.75
N ALA A 84 -19.43 17.16 -1.26
CA ALA A 84 -18.84 16.79 -2.52
C ALA A 84 -18.15 15.41 -2.45
N ILE A 85 -17.48 15.10 -1.34
CA ILE A 85 -16.91 13.76 -1.07
C ILE A 85 -18.01 12.72 -0.89
N GLN A 86 -19.09 13.05 -0.17
CA GLN A 86 -20.26 12.17 -0.04
C GLN A 86 -20.86 11.84 -1.41
N LEU A 87 -20.95 12.85 -2.28
CA LEU A 87 -21.44 12.68 -3.64
C LEU A 87 -20.48 11.84 -4.49
N ALA A 88 -19.16 11.97 -4.31
CA ALA A 88 -18.16 11.12 -4.97
C ALA A 88 -18.32 9.63 -4.58
N TYR A 89 -18.51 9.33 -3.30
CA TYR A 89 -18.78 7.95 -2.84
C TYR A 89 -20.13 7.42 -3.30
N PHE A 90 -21.16 8.27 -3.35
CA PHE A 90 -22.46 7.90 -3.95
C PHE A 90 -22.26 7.49 -5.41
N SER A 91 -21.51 8.27 -6.17
CA SER A 91 -21.24 7.99 -7.58
C SER A 91 -20.40 6.74 -7.78
N LEU A 92 -19.35 6.53 -7.00
CA LEU A 92 -18.59 5.28 -7.01
C LEU A 92 -19.51 4.06 -6.79
N ALA A 93 -20.35 4.12 -5.76
CA ALA A 93 -21.24 3.02 -5.41
C ALA A 93 -22.32 2.76 -6.48
N THR A 94 -22.85 3.81 -7.11
CA THR A 94 -23.82 3.67 -8.20
C THR A 94 -23.18 3.24 -9.52
N LEU A 95 -21.97 3.70 -9.82
CA LEU A 95 -21.17 3.27 -10.97
C LEU A 95 -20.84 1.77 -10.87
N ALA A 96 -20.53 1.27 -9.67
CA ALA A 96 -20.34 -0.16 -9.43
C ALA A 96 -21.59 -1.01 -9.73
N LEU A 97 -22.80 -0.43 -9.73
CA LEU A 97 -24.02 -1.15 -10.13
C LEU A 97 -24.17 -1.27 -11.65
N VAL A 98 -23.59 -0.35 -12.43
CA VAL A 98 -23.80 -0.27 -13.88
C VAL A 98 -23.41 -1.57 -14.61
N PRO A 99 -22.21 -2.15 -14.40
CA PRO A 99 -21.84 -3.42 -15.04
C PRO A 99 -22.79 -4.56 -14.67
N LEU A 100 -23.28 -4.59 -13.42
CA LEU A 100 -24.20 -5.61 -12.92
C LEU A 100 -25.58 -5.51 -13.58
N LEU A 101 -26.07 -4.28 -13.75
CA LEU A 101 -27.33 -3.99 -14.45
C LEU A 101 -27.24 -4.28 -15.95
N LEU A 102 -26.11 -3.95 -16.59
CA LEU A 102 -25.88 -4.26 -18.01
C LEU A 102 -25.76 -5.76 -18.25
N LEU A 103 -25.04 -6.48 -17.38
CA LEU A 103 -24.99 -7.93 -17.42
C LEU A 103 -26.40 -8.52 -17.35
N ARG A 104 -27.29 -7.94 -16.54
CA ARG A 104 -28.70 -8.36 -16.44
C ARG A 104 -29.53 -8.05 -17.69
N ALA A 105 -29.16 -7.02 -18.45
CA ALA A 105 -29.85 -6.66 -19.69
C ALA A 105 -29.60 -7.67 -20.81
N VAL A 106 -28.41 -8.29 -20.84
CA VAL A 106 -27.92 -9.08 -21.98
C VAL A 106 -27.98 -10.59 -21.72
N THR A 107 -27.81 -11.05 -20.48
CA THR A 107 -27.72 -12.50 -20.21
C THR A 107 -29.08 -13.15 -19.95
N PRO A 108 -29.37 -14.31 -20.54
CA PRO A 108 -30.62 -15.04 -20.28
C PRO A 108 -30.65 -15.68 -18.88
N PRO A 109 -31.85 -16.02 -18.35
CA PRO A 109 -32.00 -16.63 -17.03
C PRO A 109 -31.19 -17.90 -16.78
N ARG A 110 -30.93 -18.71 -17.83
CA ARG A 110 -30.13 -19.95 -17.74
C ARG A 110 -28.67 -19.71 -17.34
N LEU A 111 -28.17 -18.48 -17.50
CA LEU A 111 -26.80 -18.09 -17.13
C LEU A 111 -26.79 -17.23 -15.85
N ALA A 112 -27.77 -17.41 -14.95
CA ALA A 112 -27.88 -16.62 -13.72
C ALA A 112 -26.62 -16.67 -12.81
N TRP A 113 -25.82 -17.74 -12.90
CA TRP A 113 -24.56 -17.88 -12.18
C TRP A 113 -23.52 -16.81 -12.57
N LEU A 114 -23.58 -16.29 -13.82
CA LEU A 114 -22.72 -15.19 -14.27
C LEU A 114 -22.98 -13.91 -13.47
N HIS A 115 -24.23 -13.64 -13.06
CA HIS A 115 -24.53 -12.46 -12.23
C HIS A 115 -23.85 -12.54 -10.88
N GLY A 116 -23.89 -13.71 -10.23
CA GLY A 116 -23.23 -13.87 -8.95
C GLY A 116 -21.72 -13.84 -9.07
N THR A 117 -21.15 -14.45 -10.11
CA THR A 117 -19.69 -14.45 -10.33
C THR A 117 -19.19 -13.05 -10.67
N GLY A 118 -19.86 -12.35 -11.58
CA GLY A 118 -19.54 -10.96 -11.92
C GLY A 118 -19.69 -10.02 -10.73
N ALA A 119 -20.74 -10.19 -9.92
CA ALA A 119 -20.92 -9.47 -8.67
C ALA A 119 -19.78 -9.72 -7.68
N LEU A 120 -19.35 -10.97 -7.51
CA LEU A 120 -18.26 -11.31 -6.60
C LEU A 120 -16.95 -10.66 -7.06
N LEU A 121 -16.58 -10.80 -8.34
CA LEU A 121 -15.35 -10.25 -8.89
C LEU A 121 -15.31 -8.71 -8.82
N LEU A 122 -16.46 -8.05 -8.99
CA LEU A 122 -16.54 -6.59 -8.92
C LEU A 122 -16.61 -6.07 -7.47
N LEU A 123 -17.46 -6.65 -6.63
CA LEU A 123 -17.71 -6.14 -5.28
C LEU A 123 -16.60 -6.50 -4.31
N LEU A 124 -15.95 -7.67 -4.45
CA LEU A 124 -14.91 -8.09 -3.52
C LEU A 124 -13.78 -7.05 -3.38
N PRO A 125 -13.07 -6.62 -4.45
CA PRO A 125 -12.02 -5.61 -4.31
C PRO A 125 -12.58 -4.27 -3.82
N LEU A 126 -13.77 -3.87 -4.27
CA LEU A 126 -14.40 -2.62 -3.83
C LEU A 126 -14.72 -2.61 -2.33
N PHE A 127 -15.09 -3.75 -1.73
CA PHE A 127 -15.35 -3.83 -0.30
C PHE A 127 -14.07 -4.03 0.53
N LEU A 128 -13.06 -4.72 -0.01
CA LEU A 128 -11.81 -4.99 0.69
C LEU A 128 -10.99 -3.73 0.95
N VAL A 129 -10.92 -2.80 0.00
CA VAL A 129 -10.18 -1.54 0.16
C VAL A 129 -10.67 -0.71 1.37
N PRO A 130 -11.93 -0.27 1.45
CA PRO A 130 -12.40 0.50 2.61
C PRO A 130 -12.38 -0.33 3.90
N PHE A 131 -12.56 -1.66 3.83
CA PHE A 131 -12.41 -2.51 5.01
C PHE A 131 -10.99 -2.50 5.57
N PHE A 132 -9.97 -2.56 4.71
CA PHE A 132 -8.58 -2.42 5.12
C PHE A 132 -8.35 -1.08 5.84
N TYR A 133 -8.86 0.02 5.29
CA TYR A 133 -8.75 1.35 5.91
C TYR A 133 -9.43 1.44 7.28
N ILE A 134 -10.59 0.80 7.45
CA ILE A 134 -11.28 0.73 8.74
C ILE A 134 -10.48 -0.07 9.76
N VAL A 135 -10.04 -1.28 9.40
CA VAL A 135 -9.27 -2.13 10.30
C VAL A 135 -7.95 -1.46 10.69
N HIS A 136 -7.26 -0.84 9.73
CA HIS A 136 -6.03 -0.13 10.00
C HIS A 136 -6.24 1.01 11.02
N ALA A 137 -7.22 1.89 10.76
CA ALA A 137 -7.50 3.02 11.64
C ALA A 137 -7.93 2.58 13.05
N LEU A 138 -8.74 1.52 13.17
CA LEU A 138 -9.23 1.05 14.47
C LEU A 138 -8.18 0.30 15.30
N GLU A 139 -7.31 -0.49 14.66
CA GLU A 139 -6.33 -1.32 15.39
C GLU A 139 -5.01 -0.59 15.64
N PHE A 140 -4.58 0.30 14.72
CA PHE A 140 -3.32 1.04 14.87
C PHE A 140 -3.52 2.48 15.36
N GLY A 141 -4.75 2.99 15.37
CA GLY A 141 -5.04 4.35 15.82
C GLY A 141 -4.45 5.44 14.90
N THR A 142 -4.10 5.08 13.66
CA THR A 142 -3.49 5.96 12.67
C THR A 142 -4.19 5.84 11.32
N GLU A 143 -4.20 6.95 10.59
CA GLU A 143 -4.64 6.96 9.19
C GLU A 143 -3.73 6.10 8.30
N VAL A 144 -4.30 5.59 7.21
CA VAL A 144 -3.54 4.89 6.18
C VAL A 144 -2.70 5.89 5.41
N THR A 145 -1.39 5.70 5.43
CA THR A 145 -0.42 6.49 4.66
C THR A 145 0.03 5.73 3.39
N PRO A 146 0.65 6.41 2.40
CA PRO A 146 1.28 5.73 1.27
C PRO A 146 2.26 4.63 1.70
N ASP A 147 3.04 4.84 2.76
CA ASP A 147 3.99 3.85 3.28
C ASP A 147 3.31 2.56 3.76
N ALA A 148 2.13 2.68 4.39
CA ALA A 148 1.35 1.52 4.79
C ALA A 148 0.85 0.73 3.57
N LEU A 149 0.48 1.42 2.49
CA LEU A 149 0.07 0.78 1.23
C LEU A 149 1.27 0.13 0.53
N TYR A 150 2.44 0.76 0.52
CA TYR A 150 3.67 0.17 -0.02
C TYR A 150 4.06 -1.09 0.73
N ALA A 151 3.95 -1.11 2.05
CA ALA A 151 4.19 -2.30 2.84
C ALA A 151 3.27 -3.46 2.41
N VAL A 152 1.98 -3.19 2.16
CA VAL A 152 1.03 -4.19 1.66
C VAL A 152 1.42 -4.69 0.26
N LEU A 153 1.83 -3.79 -0.65
CA LEU A 153 2.23 -4.16 -2.02
C LEU A 153 3.52 -4.98 -2.08
N GLN A 154 4.41 -4.80 -1.10
CA GLN A 154 5.71 -5.49 -1.01
C GLN A 154 5.64 -6.80 -0.23
N THR A 155 4.60 -6.99 0.59
CA THR A 155 4.43 -8.14 1.46
C THR A 155 4.27 -9.44 0.66
N ASN A 156 4.79 -10.55 1.20
CA ASN A 156 4.54 -11.89 0.67
C ASN A 156 3.51 -12.68 1.50
N ALA A 157 3.08 -13.85 1.00
CA ALA A 157 2.05 -14.66 1.66
C ALA A 157 2.43 -15.14 3.08
N GLY A 158 3.72 -15.36 3.35
CA GLY A 158 4.20 -15.75 4.67
C GLY A 158 4.10 -14.60 5.66
N GLU A 159 4.61 -13.43 5.29
CA GLU A 159 4.54 -12.19 6.07
C GLU A 159 3.09 -11.77 6.32
N ALA A 160 2.23 -11.83 5.30
CA ALA A 160 0.80 -11.55 5.45
C ALA A 160 0.16 -12.48 6.49
N LEU A 161 0.42 -13.79 6.42
CA LEU A 161 -0.14 -14.76 7.37
C LEU A 161 0.39 -14.55 8.79
N GLU A 162 1.67 -14.25 8.94
CA GLU A 162 2.28 -13.93 10.23
C GLU A 162 1.68 -12.65 10.82
N PHE A 163 1.54 -11.60 10.01
CA PHE A 163 0.91 -10.34 10.42
C PHE A 163 -0.53 -10.57 10.88
N LEU A 164 -1.34 -11.30 10.10
CA LEU A 164 -2.72 -11.61 10.45
C LEU A 164 -2.84 -12.38 11.78
N ARG A 165 -1.84 -13.22 12.12
CA ARG A 165 -1.84 -14.02 13.36
C ARG A 165 -1.31 -13.27 14.57
N THR A 166 -0.36 -12.36 14.37
CA THR A 166 0.38 -11.69 15.45
C THR A 166 -0.16 -10.30 15.74
N GLN A 167 -0.61 -9.57 14.72
CA GLN A 167 -0.98 -8.15 14.84
C GLN A 167 -2.49 -7.91 14.88
N LEU A 168 -3.31 -8.78 14.28
CA LEU A 168 -4.76 -8.59 14.27
C LEU A 168 -5.47 -9.39 15.37
N PRO A 169 -6.32 -8.75 16.19
CA PRO A 169 -7.12 -9.48 17.17
C PRO A 169 -8.23 -10.29 16.49
N ALA A 170 -8.76 -11.29 17.21
CA ALA A 170 -9.81 -12.18 16.71
C ALA A 170 -11.07 -11.44 16.22
N ARG A 171 -11.37 -10.26 16.77
CA ARG A 171 -12.49 -9.41 16.33
C ARG A 171 -12.34 -8.93 14.89
N SER A 172 -11.14 -8.56 14.47
CA SER A 172 -10.87 -8.02 13.12
C SER A 172 -10.88 -9.17 12.10
N LEU A 173 -10.38 -10.35 12.49
CA LEU A 173 -10.50 -11.57 11.69
C LEU A 173 -11.97 -12.01 11.53
N ALA A 174 -12.75 -11.94 12.61
CA ALA A 174 -14.19 -12.22 12.55
C ALA A 174 -14.94 -11.20 11.67
N ALA A 175 -14.58 -9.92 11.74
CA ALA A 175 -15.13 -8.88 10.87
C ALA A 175 -14.77 -9.12 9.39
N ALA A 176 -13.53 -9.55 9.09
CA ALA A 176 -13.11 -9.92 7.74
C ALA A 176 -13.91 -11.12 7.22
N ALA A 177 -14.09 -12.15 8.04
CA ALA A 177 -14.92 -13.30 7.68
C ALA A 177 -16.39 -12.89 7.44
N ALA A 178 -16.94 -12.02 8.29
CA ALA A 178 -18.30 -11.48 8.13
C ALA A 178 -18.44 -10.66 6.83
N LEU A 179 -17.43 -9.86 6.47
CA LEU A 179 -17.40 -9.12 5.21
C LEU A 179 -17.40 -10.06 4.01
N LEU A 180 -16.56 -11.10 4.02
CA LEU A 180 -16.51 -12.09 2.94
C LEU A 180 -17.84 -12.83 2.79
N LEU A 181 -18.47 -13.20 3.91
CA LEU A 181 -19.80 -13.81 3.91
C LEU A 181 -20.87 -12.84 3.39
N LEU A 182 -20.80 -11.56 3.75
CA LEU A 182 -21.71 -10.52 3.26
C LEU A 182 -21.58 -10.36 1.74
N VAL A 183 -20.36 -10.17 1.23
CA VAL A 183 -20.09 -10.02 -0.21
C VAL A 183 -20.53 -11.28 -0.96
N GLY A 184 -20.23 -12.47 -0.43
CA GLY A 184 -20.69 -13.75 -0.99
C GLY A 184 -22.21 -13.88 -1.02
N ALA A 185 -22.90 -13.51 0.08
CA ALA A 185 -24.36 -13.53 0.16
C ALA A 185 -25.00 -12.53 -0.82
N LEU A 186 -24.44 -11.33 -0.96
CA LEU A 186 -24.90 -10.33 -1.93
C LEU A 186 -24.71 -10.83 -3.36
N ALA A 187 -23.55 -11.40 -3.69
CA ALA A 187 -23.26 -12.00 -4.99
C ALA A 187 -24.22 -13.15 -5.33
N LEU A 188 -24.42 -14.11 -4.41
CA LEU A 188 -25.39 -15.19 -4.59
C LEU A 188 -26.82 -14.67 -4.69
N GLY A 189 -27.16 -13.62 -3.94
CA GLY A 189 -28.44 -12.93 -4.03
C GLY A 189 -28.71 -12.39 -5.44
N GLN A 190 -27.69 -11.83 -6.11
CA GLN A 190 -27.87 -11.29 -7.46
C GLN A 190 -28.32 -12.34 -8.49
N GLN A 191 -27.99 -13.62 -8.29
CA GLN A 191 -28.48 -14.73 -9.12
C GLN A 191 -30.01 -14.88 -9.09
N LYS A 192 -30.66 -14.51 -7.97
CA LYS A 192 -32.10 -14.65 -7.73
C LYS A 192 -32.93 -13.48 -8.27
N SER A 193 -32.29 -12.42 -8.76
CA SER A 193 -33.00 -11.25 -9.31
C SER A 193 -33.78 -11.64 -10.57
N ARG A 194 -34.79 -10.86 -11.01
CA ARG A 194 -35.54 -11.16 -12.26
C ARG A 194 -34.80 -10.66 -13.51
N HIS A 195 -34.96 -11.33 -14.65
CA HIS A 195 -34.44 -10.85 -15.93
C HIS A 195 -35.26 -9.62 -16.38
N GLN A 196 -34.59 -8.55 -16.80
CA GLN A 196 -35.27 -7.27 -17.09
C GLN A 196 -35.08 -6.76 -18.52
N GLY A 197 -34.33 -7.49 -19.37
CA GLY A 197 -34.08 -7.11 -20.76
C GLY A 197 -33.60 -5.65 -20.89
N GLY A 198 -34.02 -4.97 -21.97
CA GLY A 198 -33.61 -3.60 -22.28
C GLY A 198 -34.05 -2.52 -21.28
N ALA A 199 -34.92 -2.82 -20.31
CA ALA A 199 -35.39 -1.86 -19.32
C ALA A 199 -34.27 -1.34 -18.39
N MET A 200 -33.12 -2.02 -18.34
CA MET A 200 -31.94 -1.62 -17.57
C MET A 200 -31.07 -0.59 -18.28
N LEU A 201 -31.09 -0.54 -19.61
CA LEU A 201 -30.30 0.41 -20.40
C LEU A 201 -30.54 1.88 -20.03
N PRO A 202 -31.79 2.38 -19.91
CA PRO A 202 -32.03 3.77 -19.52
C PRO A 202 -31.60 4.04 -18.07
N LEU A 203 -31.78 3.08 -17.17
CA LEU A 203 -31.34 3.24 -15.78
C LEU A 203 -29.81 3.31 -15.69
N SER A 204 -29.10 2.41 -16.38
CA SER A 204 -27.64 2.43 -16.47
C SER A 204 -27.13 3.75 -17.07
N ALA A 205 -27.79 4.25 -18.12
CA ALA A 205 -27.44 5.55 -18.71
C ALA A 205 -27.63 6.72 -17.75
N ILE A 206 -28.72 6.72 -16.97
CA ILE A 206 -28.96 7.74 -15.93
C ILE A 206 -27.89 7.68 -14.84
N LEU A 207 -27.54 6.48 -14.35
CA LEU A 207 -26.51 6.32 -13.32
C LEU A 207 -25.12 6.73 -13.83
N LEU A 208 -24.78 6.40 -15.08
CA LEU A 208 -23.56 6.84 -15.73
C LEU A 208 -23.49 8.36 -15.85
N LEU A 209 -24.56 8.99 -16.33
CA LEU A 209 -24.65 10.45 -16.46
C LEU A 209 -24.56 11.15 -15.10
N ALA A 210 -25.25 10.62 -14.09
CA ALA A 210 -25.16 11.13 -12.73
C ALA A 210 -23.71 11.06 -12.22
N SER A 211 -23.05 9.91 -12.41
CA SER A 211 -21.66 9.70 -11.99
C SER A 211 -20.65 10.57 -12.75
N SER A 212 -20.90 10.85 -14.03
CA SER A 212 -20.01 11.74 -14.82
C SER A 212 -20.12 13.19 -14.37
N VAL A 213 -21.32 13.65 -13.99
CA VAL A 213 -21.53 15.00 -13.46
C VAL A 213 -20.78 15.18 -12.14
N THR A 214 -20.83 14.20 -11.25
CA THR A 214 -20.11 14.30 -9.96
C THR A 214 -18.60 14.30 -10.14
N TRP A 215 -18.09 13.54 -11.12
CA TRP A 215 -16.67 13.57 -11.48
C TRP A 215 -16.27 14.96 -12.01
N ALA A 216 -17.11 15.57 -12.86
CA ALA A 216 -16.87 16.91 -13.42
C ALA A 216 -16.86 18.02 -12.35
N VAL A 217 -17.52 17.81 -11.22
CA VAL A 217 -17.50 18.74 -10.06
C VAL A 217 -16.19 18.62 -9.25
N GLY A 218 -15.30 17.70 -9.61
CA GLY A 218 -13.90 17.67 -9.14
C GLY A 218 -13.69 17.05 -7.77
N SER A 219 -14.60 16.19 -7.30
CA SER A 219 -14.40 15.43 -6.07
C SER A 219 -14.23 13.95 -6.37
N GLU A 220 -13.07 13.42 -5.99
CA GLU A 220 -12.75 12.00 -6.14
C GLU A 220 -12.90 11.26 -4.80
N PRO A 221 -13.24 9.96 -4.82
CA PRO A 221 -13.31 9.17 -3.61
C PRO A 221 -11.89 8.96 -3.02
N ARG A 222 -11.56 9.74 -1.98
CA ARG A 222 -10.20 9.88 -1.41
C ARG A 222 -9.49 8.55 -1.15
N ILE A 223 -10.18 7.59 -0.55
CA ILE A 223 -9.61 6.24 -0.28
C ILE A 223 -9.10 5.56 -1.55
N TYR A 224 -9.89 5.59 -2.64
CA TYR A 224 -9.49 4.91 -3.87
C TYR A 224 -8.50 5.75 -4.69
N SER A 225 -8.58 7.08 -4.59
CA SER A 225 -7.57 7.98 -5.15
C SER A 225 -6.21 7.73 -4.47
N LEU A 226 -6.13 7.78 -3.14
CA LEU A 226 -4.90 7.49 -2.40
C LEU A 226 -4.35 6.08 -2.69
N THR A 227 -5.21 5.07 -2.71
CA THR A 227 -4.78 3.70 -3.05
C THR A 227 -4.33 3.57 -4.50
N GLY A 228 -5.04 4.20 -5.44
CA GLY A 228 -4.66 4.20 -6.86
C GLY A 228 -3.34 4.91 -7.11
N ASP A 229 -3.15 6.09 -6.51
CA ASP A 229 -1.93 6.88 -6.59
C ASP A 229 -0.75 6.12 -6.00
N ALA A 230 -0.91 5.50 -4.83
CA ALA A 230 0.13 4.67 -4.24
C ALA A 230 0.51 3.48 -5.12
N ILE A 231 -0.46 2.79 -5.73
CA ILE A 231 -0.17 1.69 -6.67
C ILE A 231 0.58 2.22 -7.91
N ALA A 232 0.12 3.33 -8.50
CA ALA A 232 0.75 3.90 -9.69
C ALA A 232 2.19 4.36 -9.42
N THR A 233 2.42 5.06 -8.30
CA THR A 233 3.76 5.46 -7.87
C THR A 233 4.65 4.24 -7.61
N TYR A 234 4.12 3.21 -6.93
CA TYR A 234 4.85 1.97 -6.69
C TYR A 234 5.25 1.25 -7.99
N GLU A 235 4.34 1.13 -8.95
CA GLU A 235 4.63 0.52 -10.26
C GLU A 235 5.67 1.31 -11.04
N GLU A 236 5.60 2.65 -11.01
CA GLU A 236 6.58 3.51 -11.65
C GLU A 236 7.97 3.33 -11.03
N GLU A 237 8.07 3.35 -9.70
CA GLU A 237 9.33 3.14 -8.97
C GLU A 237 9.94 1.76 -9.25
N LEU A 238 9.11 0.71 -9.20
CA LEU A 238 9.48 -0.67 -9.56
C LEU A 238 10.03 -0.74 -10.98
N SER A 239 9.35 -0.14 -11.95
CA SER A 239 9.78 -0.17 -13.36
C SER A 239 11.11 0.56 -13.57
N ARG A 240 11.30 1.71 -12.93
CA ARG A 240 12.56 2.47 -12.97
C ARG A 240 13.71 1.68 -12.37
N PHE A 241 13.50 0.99 -11.26
CA PHE A 241 14.54 0.15 -10.68
C PHE A 241 14.88 -1.04 -11.57
N LEU A 242 13.89 -1.76 -12.11
CA LEU A 242 14.15 -2.90 -12.99
C LEU A 242 14.90 -2.46 -14.25
N ALA A 243 14.52 -1.33 -14.84
CA ALA A 243 15.22 -0.75 -15.98
C ALA A 243 16.68 -0.38 -15.63
N LEU A 244 16.90 0.16 -14.43
CA LEU A 244 18.24 0.46 -13.93
C LEU A 244 19.08 -0.82 -13.74
N GLN A 245 18.52 -1.84 -13.08
CA GLN A 245 19.21 -3.11 -12.88
C GLN A 245 19.61 -3.74 -14.23
N GLU A 246 18.70 -3.69 -15.21
CA GLU A 246 18.96 -4.17 -16.56
C GLU A 246 20.06 -3.34 -17.25
N ARG A 247 20.01 -2.01 -17.17
CA ARG A 247 21.03 -1.13 -17.75
C ARG A 247 22.42 -1.43 -17.20
N VAL A 248 22.55 -1.57 -15.88
CA VAL A 248 23.82 -1.88 -15.23
C VAL A 248 24.31 -3.28 -15.63
N ARG A 249 23.40 -4.26 -15.72
CA ARG A 249 23.74 -5.62 -16.20
C ARG A 249 24.23 -5.61 -17.66
N GLN A 250 23.55 -4.87 -18.53
CA GLN A 250 23.88 -4.75 -19.95
C GLN A 250 25.16 -3.96 -20.19
N ALA A 251 25.43 -2.94 -19.40
CA ALA A 251 26.70 -2.21 -19.42
C ALA A 251 27.87 -3.18 -19.22
N GLY A 252 27.66 -4.26 -18.47
CA GLY A 252 28.54 -5.42 -18.46
C GLY A 252 29.97 -5.03 -18.08
N PHE A 253 30.11 -4.12 -17.13
CA PHE A 253 31.41 -3.57 -16.73
C PHE A 253 32.40 -4.70 -16.42
N ARG A 254 33.43 -4.81 -17.25
CA ARG A 254 34.55 -5.76 -17.09
C ARG A 254 35.84 -4.96 -16.95
N PRO A 255 36.05 -4.31 -15.80
CA PRO A 255 37.32 -3.64 -15.56
C PRO A 255 38.46 -4.67 -15.64
N GLU A 256 39.61 -4.26 -16.16
CA GLU A 256 40.82 -5.09 -16.09
C GLU A 256 41.38 -5.01 -14.68
N ALA A 257 41.31 -6.11 -13.93
CA ALA A 257 41.82 -6.18 -12.57
C ALA A 257 42.46 -7.56 -12.33
N THR A 258 43.55 -7.60 -11.58
CA THR A 258 44.25 -8.83 -11.21
C THR A 258 44.65 -8.79 -9.74
N LYS A 259 44.71 -9.96 -9.10
CA LYS A 259 45.26 -10.14 -7.75
C LYS A 259 46.67 -10.73 -7.84
N SER A 260 47.53 -10.38 -6.90
CA SER A 260 48.90 -10.93 -6.80
C SER A 260 49.06 -11.97 -5.70
N GLY A 261 48.19 -11.94 -4.67
CA GLY A 261 48.16 -12.90 -3.56
C GLY A 261 47.09 -13.98 -3.71
N GLU A 262 47.24 -15.06 -2.95
CA GLU A 262 46.26 -16.15 -2.82
C GLU A 262 45.91 -16.38 -1.35
N GLY A 263 44.66 -16.80 -1.08
CA GLY A 263 44.19 -17.14 0.27
C GLY A 263 43.87 -15.95 1.18
N GLU A 264 43.84 -14.74 0.64
CA GLU A 264 43.51 -13.52 1.40
C GLU A 264 42.00 -13.37 1.58
N THR A 265 41.59 -12.84 2.74
CA THR A 265 40.19 -12.45 3.01
C THR A 265 40.17 -10.98 3.39
N TYR A 266 39.44 -10.18 2.61
CA TYR A 266 39.24 -8.76 2.86
C TYR A 266 37.82 -8.53 3.37
N VAL A 267 37.70 -7.73 4.43
CA VAL A 267 36.40 -7.37 5.01
C VAL A 267 36.23 -5.86 4.93
N VAL A 268 35.17 -5.42 4.27
CA VAL A 268 34.77 -4.01 4.20
C VAL A 268 33.52 -3.83 5.05
N VAL A 269 33.62 -3.03 6.11
CA VAL A 269 32.48 -2.70 6.98
C VAL A 269 31.96 -1.32 6.62
N ILE A 270 30.74 -1.27 6.09
CA ILE A 270 30.05 -0.02 5.78
C ILE A 270 29.17 0.34 6.97
N GLY A 271 29.57 1.37 7.71
CA GLY A 271 28.80 1.91 8.84
C GLY A 271 27.60 2.75 8.39
N GLU A 272 26.79 3.17 9.35
CA GLU A 272 25.62 4.04 9.13
C GLU A 272 25.66 5.21 10.12
N SER A 273 25.49 6.44 9.62
CA SER A 273 25.32 7.68 10.40
C SER A 273 26.37 7.97 11.50
N LEU A 274 27.51 7.28 11.52
CA LEU A 274 28.57 7.46 12.51
C LEU A 274 29.44 8.68 12.19
N ASN A 275 29.69 9.52 13.20
CA ASN A 275 30.54 10.70 13.09
C ASN A 275 31.77 10.57 14.01
N ARG A 276 32.96 10.91 13.48
CA ARG A 276 34.23 10.93 14.23
C ARG A 276 34.17 11.75 15.51
N ASP A 277 33.39 12.83 15.53
CA ASP A 277 33.29 13.75 16.67
C ASP A 277 32.59 13.10 17.88
N HIS A 278 32.01 11.91 17.72
CA HIS A 278 31.40 11.11 18.79
C HIS A 278 32.17 9.82 19.13
N MET A 279 33.40 9.67 18.64
CA MET A 279 34.24 8.49 18.87
C MET A 279 35.44 8.83 19.77
N SER A 280 35.63 8.10 20.87
CA SER A 280 36.80 8.30 21.75
C SER A 280 38.13 8.12 21.00
N LEU A 281 38.15 7.26 19.98
CA LEU A 281 39.29 7.06 19.08
C LEU A 281 39.81 8.36 18.46
N TYR A 282 38.92 9.33 18.22
CA TYR A 282 39.24 10.63 17.64
C TYR A 282 39.33 11.76 18.67
N GLY A 283 39.21 11.46 19.97
CA GLY A 283 39.33 12.43 21.06
C GLY A 283 38.02 12.83 21.73
N TYR A 284 36.90 12.15 21.43
CA TYR A 284 35.65 12.37 22.17
C TYR A 284 35.86 12.03 23.66
N PRO A 285 35.41 12.87 24.61
CA PRO A 285 35.74 12.71 26.03
C PRO A 285 35.11 11.49 26.71
N ARG A 286 34.08 10.87 26.11
CA ARG A 286 33.47 9.63 26.63
C ARG A 286 34.04 8.44 25.88
N GLU A 287 34.25 7.33 26.59
CA GLU A 287 34.76 6.07 26.03
C GLU A 287 33.70 5.35 25.18
N THR A 288 33.47 5.84 23.96
CA THR A 288 32.46 5.31 23.04
C THR A 288 33.00 4.22 22.11
N THR A 289 34.32 4.09 21.95
CA THR A 289 34.96 3.10 21.07
C THR A 289 36.10 2.32 21.75
N PRO A 290 35.91 1.77 22.98
CA PRO A 290 36.99 1.19 23.80
C PRO A 290 37.83 0.12 23.10
N GLN A 291 37.18 -0.72 22.28
CA GLN A 291 37.85 -1.79 21.54
C GLN A 291 38.76 -1.23 20.43
N LEU A 292 38.29 -0.24 19.67
CA LEU A 292 39.11 0.42 18.65
C LEU A 292 40.27 1.19 19.28
N ASP A 293 40.03 1.86 20.41
CA ASP A 293 41.05 2.58 21.17
C ASP A 293 42.17 1.63 21.63
N THR A 294 41.80 0.43 22.05
CA THR A 294 42.73 -0.63 22.45
C THR A 294 43.58 -1.10 21.26
N LEU A 295 42.95 -1.37 20.11
CA LEU A 295 43.67 -1.78 18.90
C LEU A 295 44.64 -0.70 18.40
N ALA A 296 44.23 0.57 18.47
CA ALA A 296 45.09 1.70 18.13
C ALA A 296 46.30 1.81 19.06
N LYS A 297 46.10 1.68 20.38
CA LYS A 297 47.20 1.68 21.38
C LYS A 297 48.17 0.52 21.17
N GLN A 298 47.68 -0.63 20.70
CA GLN A 298 48.51 -1.80 20.39
C GLN A 298 49.26 -1.69 19.05
N GLY A 299 49.06 -0.61 18.28
CA GLY A 299 49.64 -0.46 16.94
C GLY A 299 49.04 -1.42 15.89
N LYS A 300 47.85 -1.98 16.16
CA LYS A 300 47.14 -2.93 15.27
C LYS A 300 46.05 -2.28 14.43
N LEU A 301 45.79 -0.98 14.63
CA LEU A 301 44.79 -0.23 13.89
C LEU A 301 45.43 1.02 13.26
N LEU A 302 45.32 1.14 11.95
CA LEU A 302 45.63 2.38 11.23
C LEU A 302 44.38 3.28 11.26
N VAL A 303 44.54 4.50 11.78
CA VAL A 303 43.42 5.46 11.95
C VAL A 303 43.62 6.65 11.01
N PHE A 304 42.68 6.84 10.08
CA PHE A 304 42.66 8.00 9.18
C PHE A 304 42.00 9.18 9.88
N ARG A 305 42.77 10.22 10.24
CA ARG A 305 42.24 11.39 10.97
C ARG A 305 41.44 12.36 10.11
N GLU A 306 41.69 12.35 8.80
CA GLU A 306 41.13 13.30 7.83
C GLU A 306 40.38 12.59 6.69
N ALA A 307 39.57 11.59 7.05
CA ALA A 307 38.64 10.94 6.13
C ALA A 307 37.27 11.64 6.18
N PHE A 308 36.78 12.09 5.02
CA PHE A 308 35.50 12.77 4.88
C PHE A 308 34.63 12.05 3.85
N ALA A 309 33.33 11.91 4.15
CA ALA A 309 32.37 11.42 3.18
C ALA A 309 32.20 12.43 2.04
N SER A 310 31.94 11.94 0.83
CA SER A 310 31.69 12.75 -0.36
C SER A 310 30.33 13.48 -0.34
N HIS A 311 29.42 13.03 0.52
CA HIS A 311 28.10 13.62 0.75
C HIS A 311 27.64 13.34 2.19
N THR A 312 26.53 13.97 2.59
CA THR A 312 25.87 13.76 3.90
C THR A 312 24.75 12.72 3.88
N HIS A 313 24.42 12.14 2.73
CA HIS A 313 23.25 11.26 2.53
C HIS A 313 23.74 9.90 2.04
N THR A 314 23.20 8.82 2.61
CA THR A 314 23.68 7.44 2.41
C THR A 314 23.80 7.05 0.93
N MET A 315 22.77 7.31 0.13
CA MET A 315 22.77 6.94 -1.29
C MET A 315 23.87 7.67 -2.05
N GLN A 316 23.97 8.99 -1.93
CA GLN A 316 24.97 9.80 -2.64
C GLN A 316 26.39 9.41 -2.22
N THR A 317 26.60 9.20 -0.92
CA THR A 317 27.92 8.81 -0.38
C THR A 317 28.33 7.45 -0.91
N LEU A 318 27.47 6.44 -0.78
CA LEU A 318 27.81 5.07 -1.20
C LEU A 318 27.91 4.93 -2.71
N SER A 319 27.15 5.71 -3.47
CA SER A 319 27.24 5.70 -4.93
C SER A 319 28.60 6.15 -5.43
N LEU A 320 29.23 7.12 -4.75
CA LEU A 320 30.58 7.58 -5.08
C LEU A 320 31.67 6.73 -4.40
N ALA A 321 31.41 6.20 -3.21
CA ALA A 321 32.39 5.39 -2.48
C ALA A 321 32.57 3.98 -3.05
N LEU A 322 31.52 3.43 -3.68
CA LEU A 322 31.50 2.05 -4.17
C LEU A 322 31.57 1.93 -5.69
N THR A 323 31.78 3.04 -6.41
CA THR A 323 31.96 3.03 -7.86
C THR A 323 33.17 3.87 -8.26
N GLU A 324 33.57 3.82 -9.53
CA GLU A 324 34.59 4.71 -10.07
C GLU A 324 34.13 6.19 -10.07
N ALA A 325 32.82 6.46 -10.03
CA ALA A 325 32.30 7.83 -10.05
C ALA A 325 32.75 8.62 -8.82
N ASN A 326 33.22 9.84 -9.03
CA ASN A 326 33.63 10.74 -7.95
C ASN A 326 33.32 12.20 -8.29
N GLN A 327 33.56 13.10 -7.32
CA GLN A 327 33.28 14.53 -7.44
C GLN A 327 34.08 15.25 -8.55
N ARG A 328 35.09 14.59 -9.14
CA ARG A 328 36.06 15.22 -10.06
C ARG A 328 36.00 14.67 -11.48
N ASN A 329 35.65 13.40 -11.67
CA ASN A 329 35.70 12.75 -13.00
C ASN A 329 34.42 12.94 -13.83
N GLY A 330 33.33 13.44 -13.25
CA GLY A 330 32.09 13.71 -13.96
C GLY A 330 31.36 12.45 -14.44
N LEU A 331 31.75 11.26 -13.98
CA LEU A 331 31.08 10.01 -14.32
C LEU A 331 29.73 9.92 -13.60
N GLY A 332 28.71 9.46 -14.32
CA GLY A 332 27.46 9.03 -13.72
C GLY A 332 27.67 7.74 -12.93
N TYR A 333 27.13 7.67 -11.72
CA TYR A 333 27.25 6.49 -10.85
C TYR A 333 26.68 5.20 -11.46
N PHE A 334 25.70 5.30 -12.37
CA PHE A 334 25.15 4.17 -13.13
C PHE A 334 25.99 3.76 -14.34
N ASP A 335 26.92 4.62 -14.74
CA ASP A 335 27.78 4.45 -15.91
C ASP A 335 29.22 4.13 -15.49
N ALA A 336 29.42 3.76 -14.22
CA ALA A 336 30.71 3.49 -13.61
C ALA A 336 30.76 2.04 -13.06
N PRO A 337 31.88 1.33 -13.21
CA PRO A 337 32.08 0.03 -12.57
C PRO A 337 32.01 0.17 -11.04
N SER A 338 31.36 -0.78 -10.38
CA SER A 338 31.33 -0.87 -8.92
C SER A 338 32.58 -1.56 -8.39
N LEU A 339 32.88 -1.37 -7.10
CA LEU A 339 33.92 -2.11 -6.39
C LEU A 339 33.69 -3.63 -6.50
N VAL A 340 32.43 -4.07 -6.50
CA VAL A 340 32.08 -5.49 -6.70
C VAL A 340 32.52 -5.97 -8.09
N ASN A 341 32.30 -5.17 -9.14
CA ASN A 341 32.73 -5.52 -10.50
C ASN A 341 34.26 -5.63 -10.59
N VAL A 342 34.99 -4.72 -9.95
CA VAL A 342 36.46 -4.74 -9.90
C VAL A 342 36.97 -5.98 -9.18
N LEU A 343 36.39 -6.32 -8.01
CA LEU A 343 36.79 -7.48 -7.23
C LEU A 343 36.51 -8.80 -7.97
N GLN A 344 35.33 -8.94 -8.58
CA GLN A 344 35.01 -10.13 -9.38
C GLN A 344 35.93 -10.26 -10.60
N ALA A 345 36.27 -9.15 -11.27
CA ALA A 345 37.23 -9.16 -12.38
C ALA A 345 38.63 -9.60 -11.95
N ALA A 346 39.03 -9.28 -10.70
CA ALA A 346 40.27 -9.74 -10.08
C ALA A 346 40.18 -11.16 -9.49
N ASP A 347 39.13 -11.93 -9.80
CA ASP A 347 38.93 -13.32 -9.33
C ASP A 347 38.73 -13.42 -7.80
N PHE A 348 38.11 -12.40 -7.18
CA PHE A 348 37.58 -12.54 -5.82
C PHE A 348 36.15 -13.05 -5.85
N ARG A 349 35.85 -13.97 -4.93
CA ARG A 349 34.47 -14.21 -4.50
C ARG A 349 34.03 -13.06 -3.60
N VAL A 350 32.88 -12.45 -3.89
CA VAL A 350 32.32 -11.34 -3.14
C VAL A 350 31.02 -11.78 -2.46
N ASP A 351 31.01 -11.79 -1.12
CA ASP A 351 29.83 -12.05 -0.32
C ASP A 351 29.35 -10.74 0.34
N TRP A 352 28.10 -10.33 0.08
CA TRP A 352 27.51 -9.11 0.63
C TRP A 352 26.56 -9.43 1.79
N ILE A 353 26.85 -8.91 2.98
CA ILE A 353 26.04 -9.13 4.19
C ILE A 353 25.47 -7.79 4.66
N THR A 354 24.16 -7.70 4.88
CA THR A 354 23.51 -6.44 5.29
C THR A 354 22.50 -6.60 6.43
N ASN A 355 22.52 -5.66 7.36
CA ASN A 355 21.53 -5.50 8.44
C ASN A 355 20.65 -4.24 8.25
N GLN A 356 20.76 -3.56 7.11
CA GLN A 356 19.90 -2.42 6.78
C GLN A 356 18.47 -2.91 6.59
N ALA A 357 17.51 -2.17 7.16
CA ALA A 357 16.10 -2.41 6.89
C ALA A 357 15.90 -2.24 5.38
N ARG A 358 15.40 -3.28 4.72
CA ARG A 358 14.95 -3.15 3.34
C ARG A 358 13.67 -2.35 3.39
N PHE A 359 13.73 -1.04 3.15
CA PHE A 359 12.54 -0.26 2.84
C PHE A 359 12.09 -0.69 1.43
N GLY A 360 11.42 -1.84 1.39
CA GLY A 360 11.06 -2.53 0.16
C GLY A 360 12.23 -3.09 -0.66
N PRO A 361 11.91 -3.75 -1.78
CA PRO A 361 12.91 -4.28 -2.72
C PRO A 361 13.74 -3.22 -3.45
N TRP A 362 13.42 -1.93 -3.28
CA TRP A 362 13.76 -0.84 -4.21
C TRP A 362 14.77 0.16 -3.68
N ASP A 363 15.44 -0.15 -2.58
CA ASP A 363 16.23 0.86 -1.91
C ASP A 363 17.60 1.02 -2.58
N ASN A 364 17.71 2.02 -3.46
CA ASN A 364 18.91 2.71 -3.90
C ASN A 364 20.02 1.91 -4.65
N LEU A 365 20.97 2.62 -5.26
CA LEU A 365 22.08 2.03 -6.04
C LEU A 365 22.84 0.94 -5.25
N VAL A 366 22.91 1.07 -3.93
CA VAL A 366 23.61 0.09 -3.07
C VAL A 366 22.98 -1.28 -3.20
N SER A 367 21.65 -1.38 -3.30
CA SER A 367 20.98 -2.67 -3.54
C SER A 367 21.29 -3.23 -4.93
N VAL A 368 21.43 -2.38 -5.95
CA VAL A 368 21.84 -2.81 -7.29
C VAL A 368 23.26 -3.36 -7.26
N ILE A 369 24.19 -2.67 -6.60
CA ILE A 369 25.59 -3.11 -6.41
C ILE A 369 25.63 -4.41 -5.59
N ALA A 370 24.91 -4.48 -4.47
CA ALA A 370 24.88 -5.64 -3.59
C ALA A 370 24.36 -6.90 -4.29
N ARG A 371 23.40 -6.76 -5.22
CA ARG A 371 22.89 -7.87 -6.04
C ARG A 371 23.88 -8.38 -7.10
N GLN A 372 24.96 -7.66 -7.37
CA GLN A 372 26.04 -8.13 -8.26
C GLN A 372 27.00 -9.08 -7.56
N ALA A 373 27.03 -9.08 -6.21
CA ALA A 373 27.86 -9.98 -5.43
C ALA A 373 27.47 -11.45 -5.68
N ASP A 374 28.41 -12.38 -5.45
CA ASP A 374 28.17 -13.81 -5.64
C ASP A 374 27.14 -14.34 -4.65
N THR A 375 27.13 -13.79 -3.43
CA THR A 375 26.05 -14.02 -2.47
C THR A 375 25.58 -12.72 -1.84
N LEU A 376 24.27 -12.63 -1.57
CA LEU A 376 23.65 -11.54 -0.84
C LEU A 376 22.85 -12.10 0.34
N THR A 377 23.33 -11.84 1.56
CA THR A 377 22.69 -12.26 2.81
C THR A 377 22.14 -11.03 3.54
N SER A 378 20.84 -11.03 3.80
CA SER A 378 20.18 -9.98 4.59
C SER A 378 19.76 -10.54 5.94
N ILE A 379 20.22 -9.88 7.00
CA ILE A 379 19.98 -10.26 8.41
C ILE A 379 18.72 -9.57 8.94
N ASN A 380 18.46 -8.34 8.49
CA ASN A 380 17.28 -7.57 8.87
C ASN A 380 16.13 -7.79 7.88
N HIS A 381 15.07 -8.45 8.34
CA HIS A 381 13.84 -8.68 7.58
C HIS A 381 12.73 -7.69 7.94
N MET A 382 12.99 -6.72 8.83
CA MET A 382 11.99 -5.76 9.29
C MET A 382 11.89 -4.60 8.31
N VAL A 383 10.67 -4.33 7.82
CA VAL A 383 10.35 -3.14 7.04
C VAL A 383 9.85 -2.04 7.99
N GLY A 384 10.64 -0.99 8.15
CA GLY A 384 10.19 0.34 8.61
C GLY A 384 9.54 0.47 10.00
N ARG A 385 9.81 -0.38 11.00
CA ARG A 385 9.14 -0.26 12.32
C ARG A 385 10.01 0.03 13.55
N GLU A 386 11.29 -0.33 13.62
CA GLU A 386 12.12 -0.09 14.82
C GLU A 386 13.61 0.08 14.48
N ILE A 387 14.31 0.98 15.19
CA ILE A 387 15.79 1.17 15.13
C ILE A 387 16.53 0.09 15.96
N ARG A 388 15.80 -0.75 16.69
CA ARG A 388 16.37 -1.84 17.50
C ARG A 388 16.35 -3.15 16.72
N THR A 389 17.52 -3.76 16.60
CA THR A 389 17.71 -5.08 16.01
C THR A 389 17.05 -6.14 16.90
N SER A 390 16.39 -7.15 16.31
CA SER A 390 15.86 -8.30 17.07
C SER A 390 16.93 -9.32 17.47
N ARG A 391 18.16 -9.13 16.96
CA ARG A 391 19.35 -9.87 17.35
C ARG A 391 20.40 -8.88 17.83
N HIS A 392 20.60 -8.81 19.13
CA HIS A 392 21.82 -8.23 19.70
C HIS A 392 23.00 -9.16 19.39
N ASP A 393 24.21 -8.62 19.44
CA ASP A 393 25.50 -9.23 19.08
C ASP A 393 25.88 -10.50 19.88
N ASP A 394 24.93 -11.09 20.61
CA ASP A 394 25.10 -12.22 21.52
C ASP A 394 24.79 -13.59 20.86
N ALA A 395 24.96 -13.72 19.54
CA ALA A 395 24.81 -15.01 18.85
C ALA A 395 26.06 -15.38 18.06
N VAL A 396 27.04 -15.95 18.77
CA VAL A 396 27.97 -16.95 18.24
C VAL A 396 27.60 -18.30 18.84
#